data_AF-A0A0K8Q9F2-F1
#
_entry.id   AF-A0A0K8Q9F2-F1
#
_cell.length_a   1.000
_cell.length_b   1.000
_cell.length_c   1.000
_cell.angle_alpha   90.00
_cell.angle_beta   90.00
_cell.angle_gamma   90.00
#
_symmetry.space_group_name_H-M   'P 1'
#
loop_
_entity.id
_entity.type
_entity.pdbx_description
1 polymer ?
#
loop_
_entity_poly.entity_id
_entity_poly.type
_entity_poly.pdbx_seq_one_letter_code
_entity_poly.pdbx_strand_id
1 'polypeptide(L)'
;MEELHKRFAGTRAELLKARVAKREQVARTGKLDFLPETKDIREGDWKVAPAPAALQDRRVEMTGPASPAKMAINASTPALRCGWPTLRTPAHPPG
;
A
#
# COMPACT_ATOMS: atom_id res chain seq x y z
N MET A 1 17.26 2.61 -11.90
CA MET A 1 17.07 1.40 -11.06
C MET A 1 18.21 1.20 -10.07
N GLU A 2 19.47 1.28 -10.50
CA GLU A 2 20.64 1.06 -9.63
C GLU A 2 20.77 2.08 -8.48
N GLU A 3 20.56 3.36 -8.76
CA GLU A 3 20.63 4.43 -7.74
C GLU A 3 19.58 4.25 -6.63
N LEU A 4 18.35 3.90 -7.01
CA LEU A 4 17.27 3.62 -6.06
C LEU A 4 17.63 2.42 -5.17
N HIS A 5 18.22 1.38 -5.76
CA HIS A 5 18.66 0.21 -5.01
C HIS A 5 19.75 0.57 -4.00
N LYS A 6 20.81 1.25 -4.45
CA LYS A 6 21.91 1.70 -3.58
C LYS A 6 21.40 2.54 -2.41
N ARG A 7 20.42 3.42 -2.65
CA ARG A 7 19.90 4.32 -1.63
C ARG A 7 18.95 3.65 -0.61
N PHE A 8 18.13 2.68 -1.02
CA PHE A 8 17.01 2.20 -0.18
C PHE A 8 17.04 0.71 0.16
N ALA A 9 17.93 -0.09 -0.44
CA ALA A 9 17.98 -1.54 -0.18
C ALA A 9 18.30 -1.87 1.28
N GLY A 10 19.20 -1.10 1.92
CA GLY A 10 19.56 -1.27 3.32
C GLY A 10 18.35 -1.11 4.26
N THR A 11 17.70 0.05 4.21
CA THR A 11 16.50 0.33 5.01
C THR A 11 15.38 -0.67 4.74
N ARG A 12 15.18 -1.09 3.48
CA ARG A 12 14.21 -2.15 3.16
C ARG A 12 14.53 -3.45 3.90
N ALA A 13 15.79 -3.87 3.93
CA ALA A 13 16.20 -5.09 4.62
C ALA A 13 15.98 -5.00 6.13
N GLU A 14 16.30 -3.85 6.74
CA GLU A 14 16.06 -3.60 8.17
C GLU A 14 14.58 -3.66 8.52
N LEU A 15 13.72 -3.01 7.72
CA LEU A 15 12.26 -3.04 7.93
C LEU A 15 11.67 -4.44 7.77
N LEU A 16 12.23 -5.26 6.87
CA LEU A 16 11.80 -6.66 6.73
C LEU A 16 12.18 -7.50 7.96
N LYS A 17 13.38 -7.29 8.53
CA LYS A 17 13.77 -7.94 9.81
C LYS A 17 12.87 -7.48 10.96
N ALA A 18 12.60 -6.19 11.07
CA ALA A 18 11.72 -5.63 12.10
C ALA A 18 10.29 -6.21 12.05
N ARG A 19 9.77 -6.50 10.85
CA ARG A 19 8.45 -7.16 10.69
C ARG A 19 8.41 -8.55 11.30
N VAL A 20 9.49 -9.33 11.22
CA VAL A 20 9.57 -10.66 11.83
C VAL A 20 9.48 -10.54 13.35
N ALA A 21 10.33 -9.71 13.93
CA ALA A 21 10.35 -9.45 15.38
C ALA A 21 8.98 -8.93 15.89
N LYS A 22 8.34 -8.02 15.15
CA LYS A 22 7.00 -7.53 15.52
C LYS A 22 5.95 -8.63 15.46
N ARG A 23 6.00 -9.51 14.46
CA ARG A 23 5.07 -10.64 14.34
C ARG A 23 5.22 -11.61 15.51
N GLU A 24 6.44 -11.93 15.92
CA GLU A 24 6.70 -12.77 17.10
C GLU A 24 6.19 -12.13 18.39
N GLN A 25 6.41 -10.82 18.56
CA GLN A 25 5.88 -10.07 19.71
C GLN A 25 4.34 -10.12 19.75
N VAL A 26 3.68 -9.90 18.62
CA VAL A 26 2.21 -9.96 18.51
C VAL A 26 1.71 -11.38 18.79
N ALA A 27 2.37 -12.41 18.24
CA ALA A 27 2.01 -13.80 18.51
C ALA A 27 2.11 -14.16 20.01
N ARG A 28 3.16 -13.67 20.69
CA ARG A 28 3.36 -13.89 22.13
C ARG A 28 2.35 -13.15 23.01
N THR A 29 2.01 -11.93 22.63
CA THR A 29 1.16 -11.05 23.46
C THR A 29 -0.32 -11.11 23.10
N GLY A 30 -0.66 -11.64 21.92
CA GLY A 30 -2.02 -11.67 21.37
C GLY A 30 -2.61 -10.28 21.11
N LYS A 31 -1.80 -9.21 21.13
CA LYS A 31 -2.29 -7.83 21.12
C LYS A 31 -1.63 -6.99 20.03
N LEU A 32 -2.46 -6.21 19.36
CA LEU A 32 -2.11 -5.07 18.53
C LEU A 32 -2.89 -3.89 19.09
N ASP A 33 -2.17 -2.87 19.55
CA ASP A 33 -2.77 -1.68 20.14
C ASP A 33 -2.01 -0.43 19.71
N PHE A 34 -2.60 0.74 19.93
CA PHE A 34 -2.00 2.03 19.59
C PHE A 34 -0.74 2.29 20.40
N LEU A 35 0.30 2.77 19.72
CA LEU A 35 1.53 3.19 20.39
C LEU A 35 1.28 4.50 21.16
N PRO A 36 1.59 4.57 22.47
CA PRO A 36 1.46 5.80 23.25
C PRO A 36 2.30 6.95 22.69
N GLU A 37 3.50 6.63 22.18
CA GLU A 37 4.46 7.60 21.63
C GLU A 37 3.95 8.38 20.40
N THR A 38 2.90 7.88 19.73
CA THR A 38 2.29 8.56 18.55
C THR A 38 0.94 9.18 18.88
N LYS A 39 0.57 9.29 20.16
CA LYS A 39 -0.73 9.86 20.58
C LYS A 39 -0.90 11.30 20.11
N ASP A 40 0.11 12.14 20.31
CA ASP A 40 0.07 13.56 19.93
C ASP A 40 -0.12 13.75 18.42
N ILE A 41 0.38 12.82 17.59
CA ILE A 41 0.16 12.83 16.15
C ILE A 41 -1.30 12.49 15.81
N ARG A 42 -1.91 11.53 16.51
CA ARG A 42 -3.31 11.13 16.27
C ARG A 42 -4.31 12.18 16.74
N GLU A 43 -3.99 12.88 17.81
CA GLU A 43 -4.86 13.89 18.43
C GLU A 43 -4.55 15.33 17.96
N GLY A 44 -3.46 15.52 17.22
CA GLY A 44 -3.07 16.83 16.69
C GLY A 44 -3.92 17.29 15.50
N ASP A 45 -3.99 18.61 15.30
CA ASP A 45 -4.69 19.24 14.18
C ASP A 45 -3.76 19.36 12.97
N TRP A 46 -3.76 18.31 12.12
CA TRP A 46 -3.02 18.31 10.87
C TRP A 46 -3.84 17.66 9.75
N LYS A 47 -3.49 17.99 8.51
CA LYS A 47 -4.10 17.42 7.30
C LYS A 47 -3.02 17.02 6.30
N VAL A 48 -3.28 15.98 5.52
CA VAL A 48 -2.44 15.62 4.37
C VAL A 48 -2.45 16.73 3.31
N ALA A 49 -1.46 16.72 2.42
CA ALA A 49 -1.45 17.60 1.26
C ALA A 49 -2.72 17.42 0.40
N PRO A 50 -3.21 18.48 -0.26
CA PRO A 50 -4.41 18.39 -1.09
C PRO A 50 -4.23 17.37 -2.22
N ALA A 51 -5.26 16.55 -2.45
CA ALA A 51 -5.23 15.58 -3.54
C ALA A 51 -5.32 16.30 -4.91
N PRO A 52 -4.60 15.84 -5.95
CA PRO A 52 -4.80 16.28 -7.32
C PRO A 52 -6.24 16.08 -7.79
N ALA A 53 -6.73 16.91 -8.72
CA ALA A 53 -8.11 16.87 -9.21
C ALA A 53 -8.56 15.47 -9.68
N ALA A 54 -7.66 14.72 -10.34
CA ALA A 54 -7.93 13.36 -10.81
C ALA A 54 -8.18 12.34 -9.68
N LEU A 55 -7.80 12.65 -8.43
CA LEU A 55 -7.98 11.78 -7.26
C LEU A 55 -9.07 12.28 -6.30
N GLN A 56 -9.81 13.33 -6.65
CA GLN A 56 -10.87 13.89 -5.80
C GLN A 56 -12.15 13.05 -5.83
N ASP A 57 -12.46 12.41 -6.97
CA ASP A 57 -13.62 11.52 -7.10
C ASP A 57 -13.17 10.07 -7.36
N ARG A 58 -13.07 9.30 -6.26
CA ARG A 58 -12.65 7.89 -6.25
C ARG A 58 -13.81 6.92 -5.95
N ARG A 59 -15.06 7.31 -6.19
CA ARG A 59 -16.26 6.54 -5.76
C ARG A 59 -16.33 5.12 -6.34
N VAL A 60 -15.68 4.87 -7.47
CA VAL A 60 -15.56 3.54 -8.07
C VAL A 60 -14.11 3.32 -8.45
N GLU A 61 -13.50 2.29 -7.84
CA GLU A 61 -12.14 1.86 -8.11
C GLU A 61 -12.16 0.44 -8.64
N MET A 62 -11.41 0.19 -9.72
CA MET A 62 -11.24 -1.17 -10.24
C MET A 62 -9.80 -1.63 -10.06
N THR A 63 -9.66 -2.84 -9.51
CA THR A 63 -8.39 -3.57 -9.44
C THR A 63 -8.40 -4.66 -10.50
N GLY A 64 -7.32 -4.76 -11.28
CA GLY A 64 -7.16 -5.79 -12.29
C GLY A 64 -5.69 -6.03 -12.62
N PRO A 65 -5.37 -7.16 -13.27
CA PRO A 65 -4.00 -7.44 -13.65
C PRO A 65 -3.54 -6.42 -14.69
N ALA A 66 -2.28 -5.97 -14.58
CA ALA A 66 -1.69 -5.04 -15.55
C ALA A 66 -1.53 -5.64 -16.97
N SER A 67 -1.67 -6.97 -17.10
CA SER A 67 -1.55 -7.73 -18.33
C SER A 67 -2.56 -8.89 -18.35
N PRO A 68 -3.13 -9.27 -19.51
CA PRO A 68 -2.87 -8.76 -20.86
C PRO A 68 -3.49 -7.38 -21.14
N ALA A 69 -3.02 -6.69 -22.18
CA ALA A 69 -3.37 -5.30 -22.52
C ALA A 69 -4.89 -5.02 -22.58
N LYS A 70 -5.70 -6.01 -22.94
CA LYS A 70 -7.17 -5.93 -22.93
C LYS A 70 -7.74 -5.56 -21.57
N MET A 71 -7.11 -6.03 -20.48
CA MET A 71 -7.52 -5.70 -19.12
C MET A 71 -7.11 -4.27 -18.72
N ALA A 72 -5.95 -3.79 -19.17
CA ALA A 72 -5.51 -2.40 -18.96
C ALA A 72 -6.42 -1.39 -19.69
N ILE A 73 -6.88 -1.73 -20.90
CA ILE A 73 -7.83 -0.91 -21.67
C ILE A 73 -9.19 -0.84 -20.97
N ASN A 74 -9.74 -1.98 -20.53
CA ASN A 74 -11.01 -2.01 -19.80
C ASN A 74 -10.94 -1.21 -18.48
N ALA A 75 -9.77 -1.18 -17.83
CA ALA A 75 -9.51 -0.38 -16.64
C ALA A 75 -9.38 1.12 -16.88
N SER A 76 -9.41 1.56 -18.14
CA SER A 76 -9.30 2.96 -18.54
C SER A 76 -10.58 3.49 -19.22
N THR A 77 -11.70 2.78 -19.08
CA THR A 77 -12.99 3.20 -19.67
C THR A 77 -13.64 4.34 -18.87
N PRO A 78 -14.35 5.30 -19.50
CA PRO A 78 -14.92 6.48 -18.83
C PRO A 78 -15.94 6.21 -17.71
N ALA A 79 -16.48 4.98 -17.66
CA ALA A 79 -17.33 4.54 -16.56
C ALA A 79 -16.56 4.40 -15.22
N LEU A 80 -15.23 4.33 -15.30
CA LEU A 80 -14.33 4.24 -14.15
C LEU A 80 -13.70 5.61 -13.89
N ARG A 81 -13.66 6.01 -12.62
CA ARG A 81 -13.01 7.27 -12.21
C ARG A 81 -11.57 7.07 -11.77
N CYS A 82 -11.23 5.87 -11.28
CA CYS A 82 -9.87 5.48 -10.88
C CYS A 82 -9.59 4.00 -11.19
N GLY A 83 -8.51 3.71 -11.93
CA GLY A 83 -8.05 2.36 -12.24
C GLY A 83 -6.68 2.07 -11.61
N TRP A 84 -6.54 0.94 -10.91
CA TRP A 84 -5.29 0.53 -10.25
C TRP A 84 -4.71 -0.73 -10.90
N PRO A 85 -3.83 -0.60 -11.90
CA PRO A 85 -3.16 -1.75 -12.49
C PRO A 85 -2.30 -2.44 -11.43
N THR A 86 -2.60 -3.71 -11.16
CA THR A 86 -1.93 -4.46 -10.11
C THR A 86 -0.74 -5.21 -10.71
N LEU A 87 0.47 -4.91 -10.22
CA LEU A 87 1.71 -5.66 -10.49
C LEU A 87 2.01 -6.71 -9.42
N ARG A 88 1.21 -6.74 -8.34
CA ARG A 88 1.25 -7.80 -7.33
C ARG A 88 0.53 -9.03 -7.91
N THR A 89 1.10 -10.21 -7.73
CA THR A 89 0.49 -11.46 -8.18
C THR A 89 -0.96 -11.56 -7.69
N PRO A 90 -1.91 -12.07 -8.51
CA PRO A 90 -3.17 -12.53 -7.97
C PRO A 90 -2.85 -13.54 -6.86
N ALA A 91 -3.57 -13.49 -5.75
CA ALA A 91 -3.44 -14.48 -4.70
C ALA A 91 -3.45 -15.86 -5.35
N HIS A 92 -2.36 -16.59 -5.24
CA HIS A 92 -2.33 -17.98 -5.68
C HIS A 92 -3.38 -18.69 -4.83
N PRO A 93 -4.40 -19.34 -5.42
CA PRO A 93 -5.26 -20.21 -4.62
C PRO A 93 -4.37 -21.30 -4.00
N PRO A 94 -4.57 -21.68 -2.74
CA PRO A 94 -3.81 -22.76 -2.14
C PRO A 94 -4.06 -24.04 -2.95
N GLY A 95 -2.99 -24.61 -3.49
CA GLY A 95 -2.94 -25.91 -4.16
C GLY A 95 -1.56 -26.50 -3.94
#